data_AF-A0A9D6QLC0-F1
#
_entry.id   AF-A0A9D6QLC0-F1
#
_cell.length_a   1.000
_cell.length_b   1.000
_cell.length_c   1.000
_cell.angle_alpha   90.00
_cell.angle_beta   90.00
_cell.angle_gamma   90.00
#
_symmetry.space_group_name_H-M   'P 1'
#
loop_
_entity.id
_entity.type
_entity.pdbx_description
1 polymer ?
#
loop_
_entity_poly.entity_id
_entity_poly.type
_entity_poly.pdbx_seq_one_letter_code
_entity_poly.pdbx_strand_id
1 'polypeptide(L)'
;AINVIVFEPTVHAFCQHWQNRVGVAIWPGAVVWLVGLRNAINLVDGLDGLAGGISALVATSLVVISAKWGPQGELSLVLMALLLPALGAFLRKNWNPAAIFLGDNGSLPIGFLFGVMSLMCPPQQRSWVHAINIVLMMGYPIMDMGLCTYRRFKRGTPLFKADRSHLHHRLLRLGMTVRQTATMLLSLTFYLQLTAVIIIDMVRTDEALLTSGLVYMAAIGISMFSLFYLLRAIEKKLTARLAAPDERFENRGGPRFRTCTVIRIELEPLFETGLLEEKERVHDIVHCLKLMMQTFTTRKGDLIYLANQTLHIVLPDHNHEDDSTKHHLQDAIRQKLKLFQSVYNLQYSLASLPVHFTTEEFLITDEAPKRRASDVVPIPGKKAA
;
A
#
# COMPACT_ATOMS: atom_id res chain seq x y z
N ALA A 1 -48.01 -1.35 -21.75
CA ALA A 1 -47.34 -2.65 -21.61
C ALA A 1 -46.14 -2.46 -20.71
N ILE A 2 -46.16 -3.03 -19.51
CA ILE A 2 -44.92 -3.16 -18.72
C ILE A 2 -44.11 -4.18 -19.51
N ASN A 3 -43.12 -3.72 -20.26
CA ASN A 3 -42.11 -4.62 -20.81
C ASN A 3 -41.42 -5.21 -19.59
N VAL A 4 -41.87 -6.40 -19.19
CA VAL A 4 -41.07 -7.30 -18.38
C VAL A 4 -39.79 -7.44 -19.18
N ILE A 5 -38.70 -6.84 -18.68
CA ILE A 5 -37.37 -7.14 -19.18
C ILE A 5 -37.21 -8.63 -18.89
N VAL A 6 -37.51 -9.46 -19.89
CA VAL A 6 -37.21 -10.88 -19.84
C VAL A 6 -35.70 -10.92 -19.88
N PHE A 7 -35.10 -11.07 -18.71
CA PHE A 7 -33.69 -11.38 -18.57
C PHE A 7 -33.48 -12.75 -19.19
N GLU A 8 -33.29 -12.79 -20.51
CA GLU A 8 -32.64 -13.92 -21.14
C GLU A 8 -31.30 -14.11 -20.41
N PRO A 9 -30.93 -15.32 -19.98
CA PRO A 9 -29.78 -15.51 -19.12
C PRO A 9 -28.51 -15.32 -19.97
N THR A 10 -28.09 -14.08 -20.19
CA THR A 10 -26.95 -13.76 -21.05
C THR A 10 -25.63 -14.29 -20.49
N VAL A 11 -25.50 -14.49 -19.17
CA VAL A 11 -24.37 -15.23 -18.57
C VAL A 11 -24.42 -16.70 -18.97
N HIS A 12 -25.59 -17.33 -19.00
CA HIS A 12 -25.74 -18.71 -19.47
C HIS A 12 -25.42 -18.80 -20.96
N ALA A 13 -25.89 -17.84 -21.77
CA ALA A 13 -25.56 -17.75 -23.19
C ALA A 13 -24.04 -17.53 -23.43
N PHE A 14 -23.39 -16.69 -22.63
CA PHE A 14 -21.94 -16.52 -22.63
C PHE A 14 -21.22 -17.83 -22.30
N CYS A 15 -21.61 -18.47 -21.19
CA CYS A 15 -21.02 -19.74 -20.77
C CYS A 15 -21.26 -20.85 -21.80
N GLN A 16 -22.46 -20.95 -22.39
CA GLN A 16 -22.75 -21.91 -23.45
C GLN A 16 -21.94 -21.64 -24.72
N HIS A 17 -21.83 -20.38 -25.16
CA HIS A 17 -21.01 -20.00 -26.30
C HIS A 17 -19.55 -20.45 -26.12
N TRP A 18 -19.01 -20.24 -24.92
CA TRP A 18 -17.65 -20.62 -24.57
C TRP A 18 -17.49 -22.11 -24.24
N GLN A 19 -18.53 -22.79 -23.77
CA GLN A 19 -18.51 -24.22 -23.51
C GLN A 19 -18.15 -25.01 -24.77
N ASN A 20 -18.61 -24.56 -25.93
CA ASN A 20 -18.25 -25.17 -27.22
C ASN A 20 -16.78 -24.96 -27.61
N ARG A 21 -16.07 -23.98 -27.02
CA ARG A 21 -14.67 -23.64 -27.35
C ARG A 21 -13.66 -24.13 -26.32
N VAL A 22 -13.97 -23.98 -25.03
CA VAL A 22 -13.08 -24.29 -23.91
C VAL A 22 -13.63 -25.41 -23.00
N GLY A 23 -14.75 -26.02 -23.38
CA GLY A 23 -15.37 -27.12 -22.64
C GLY A 23 -16.09 -26.67 -21.37
N VAL A 24 -16.48 -27.66 -20.56
CA VAL A 24 -17.24 -27.45 -19.29
C VAL A 24 -16.47 -26.64 -18.24
N ALA A 25 -15.16 -26.43 -18.42
CA ALA A 25 -14.32 -25.63 -17.52
C ALA A 25 -14.73 -24.15 -17.45
N ILE A 26 -15.52 -23.65 -18.41
CA ILE A 26 -16.04 -22.27 -18.39
C ILE A 26 -16.89 -21.98 -17.15
N TRP A 27 -17.63 -22.98 -16.64
CA TRP A 27 -18.52 -22.83 -15.48
C TRP A 27 -17.74 -22.53 -14.19
N PRO A 28 -16.79 -23.37 -13.74
CA PRO A 28 -15.95 -23.03 -12.60
C PRO A 28 -15.08 -21.79 -12.86
N GLY A 29 -14.67 -21.53 -14.11
CA GLY A 29 -13.97 -20.29 -14.48
C GLY A 29 -14.81 -19.03 -14.20
N ALA A 30 -16.09 -19.04 -14.57
CA ALA A 30 -17.03 -17.95 -14.29
C ALA A 30 -17.24 -17.77 -12.78
N VAL A 31 -17.31 -18.85 -12.00
CA VAL A 31 -17.40 -18.76 -10.53
C VAL A 31 -16.14 -18.09 -9.95
N VAL A 32 -14.95 -18.53 -10.35
CA VAL A 32 -13.67 -17.94 -9.91
C VAL A 32 -13.61 -16.46 -10.28
N TRP A 33 -14.09 -16.10 -11.47
CA TRP A 33 -14.16 -14.73 -11.94
C TRP A 33 -15.06 -13.84 -11.08
N LEU A 34 -16.30 -14.26 -10.85
CA LEU A 34 -17.27 -13.52 -10.06
C LEU A 34 -16.83 -13.37 -8.60
N VAL A 35 -16.33 -14.45 -8.00
CA VAL A 35 -15.79 -14.44 -6.64
C VAL A 35 -14.52 -13.58 -6.56
N GLY A 36 -13.67 -13.65 -7.59
CA GLY A 36 -12.47 -12.83 -7.70
C GLY A 36 -12.81 -11.34 -7.70
N LEU A 37 -13.68 -10.88 -8.61
CA LEU A 37 -14.01 -9.45 -8.71
C LEU A 37 -14.76 -8.92 -7.49
N ARG A 38 -15.65 -9.74 -6.88
CA ARG A 38 -16.23 -9.47 -5.55
C ARG A 38 -15.14 -9.18 -4.52
N ASN A 39 -14.17 -10.08 -4.39
CA ASN A 39 -13.10 -9.94 -3.41
C ASN A 39 -12.13 -8.80 -3.77
N ALA A 40 -11.92 -8.52 -5.06
CA ALA A 40 -11.04 -7.43 -5.50
C ALA A 40 -11.52 -6.07 -4.96
N ILE A 41 -12.82 -5.77 -5.07
CA ILE A 41 -13.39 -4.52 -4.53
C ILE A 41 -13.36 -4.50 -3.00
N ASN A 42 -13.66 -5.63 -2.36
CA ASN A 42 -13.61 -5.74 -0.91
C ASN A 42 -12.20 -5.49 -0.33
N LEU A 43 -11.16 -6.00 -0.98
CA LEU A 43 -9.77 -5.82 -0.52
C LEU A 43 -9.27 -4.37 -0.65
N VAL A 44 -9.80 -3.59 -1.60
CA VAL A 44 -9.45 -2.17 -1.73
C VAL A 44 -10.31 -1.25 -0.86
N ASP A 45 -11.33 -1.78 -0.17
CA ASP A 45 -12.18 -1.06 0.79
C ASP A 45 -11.52 -0.90 2.17
N GLY A 46 -10.23 -0.52 2.15
CA GLY A 46 -9.43 -0.26 3.36
C GLY A 46 -9.03 1.21 3.53
N LEU A 47 -9.49 2.09 2.63
CA LEU A 47 -9.12 3.50 2.59
C LEU A 47 -10.31 4.38 2.19
N ASP A 48 -10.56 5.45 2.96
CA ASP A 48 -11.59 6.45 2.71
C ASP A 48 -11.59 6.94 1.25
N GLY A 49 -12.72 6.81 0.56
CA GLY A 49 -12.93 7.26 -0.81
C GLY A 49 -12.31 6.37 -1.90
N LEU A 50 -11.54 5.34 -1.56
CA LEU A 50 -10.83 4.52 -2.55
C LEU A 50 -11.77 3.53 -3.27
N ALA A 51 -12.40 2.61 -2.54
CA ALA A 51 -13.26 1.59 -3.15
C ALA A 51 -14.48 2.21 -3.86
N GLY A 52 -15.12 3.19 -3.22
CA GLY A 52 -16.22 3.94 -3.84
C GLY A 52 -15.77 4.70 -5.10
N GLY A 53 -14.59 5.31 -5.07
CA GLY A 53 -14.05 6.06 -6.21
C GLY A 53 -13.69 5.18 -7.39
N ILE A 54 -13.01 4.05 -7.12
CA ILE A 54 -12.72 3.02 -8.14
C ILE A 54 -14.03 2.52 -8.76
N SER A 55 -15.02 2.21 -7.92
CA SER A 55 -16.32 1.73 -8.38
C SER A 55 -17.04 2.76 -9.25
N ALA A 56 -16.98 4.04 -8.90
CA ALA A 56 -17.59 5.11 -9.69
C ALA A 56 -16.92 5.28 -11.05
N LEU A 57 -15.58 5.16 -11.08
CA LEU A 57 -14.83 5.15 -12.32
C LEU A 57 -15.24 3.95 -13.19
N VAL A 58 -15.24 2.73 -12.65
CA VAL A 58 -15.61 1.51 -13.39
C VAL A 58 -17.03 1.63 -13.95
N ALA A 59 -17.99 2.08 -13.12
CA ALA A 59 -19.37 2.31 -13.54
C ALA A 59 -19.46 3.34 -14.67
N THR A 60 -18.71 4.45 -14.60
CA THR A 60 -18.66 5.47 -15.66
C THR A 60 -18.17 4.86 -16.97
N SER A 61 -17.10 4.08 -16.92
CA SER A 61 -16.52 3.46 -18.11
C SER A 61 -17.48 2.44 -18.72
N LEU A 62 -18.16 1.65 -17.89
CA LEU A 62 -19.20 0.72 -18.35
C LEU A 62 -20.42 1.45 -18.93
N VAL A 63 -20.83 2.61 -18.40
CA VAL A 63 -21.87 3.47 -19.03
C VAL A 63 -21.44 3.86 -20.45
N VAL A 64 -20.23 4.41 -20.61
CA VAL A 64 -19.71 4.87 -21.90
C VAL A 64 -19.68 3.72 -22.92
N ILE A 65 -19.24 2.55 -22.49
CA ILE A 65 -19.13 1.37 -23.36
C ILE A 65 -20.50 0.81 -23.70
N SER A 66 -21.37 0.66 -22.71
CA SER A 66 -22.70 0.07 -22.91
C SER A 66 -23.57 0.95 -23.82
N ALA A 67 -23.42 2.29 -23.72
CA ALA A 67 -24.09 3.22 -24.62
C ALA A 67 -23.71 3.03 -26.10
N LYS A 68 -22.48 2.56 -26.39
CA LYS A 68 -22.01 2.30 -27.76
C LYS A 68 -22.61 1.04 -28.39
N TRP A 69 -23.15 0.11 -27.59
CA TRP A 69 -23.71 -1.15 -28.09
C TRP A 69 -25.21 -1.11 -28.36
N GLY A 70 -25.87 0.02 -28.12
CA GLY A 70 -27.29 0.17 -28.34
C GLY A 70 -28.11 -0.83 -27.49
N PRO A 71 -29.13 -1.51 -28.04
CA PRO A 71 -30.03 -2.37 -27.28
C PRO A 71 -29.33 -3.49 -26.50
N GLN A 72 -28.18 -3.95 -27.01
CA GLN A 72 -27.41 -5.03 -26.40
C GLN A 72 -26.69 -4.61 -25.10
N GLY A 73 -26.43 -3.32 -24.92
CA GLY A 73 -25.83 -2.75 -23.72
C GLY A 73 -26.83 -2.18 -22.71
N GLU A 74 -28.13 -2.18 -23.03
CA GLU A 74 -29.15 -1.41 -22.30
C GLU A 74 -29.19 -1.76 -20.81
N LEU A 75 -29.14 -3.05 -20.46
CA LEU A 75 -29.15 -3.48 -19.07
C LEU A 75 -27.95 -2.95 -18.28
N SER A 76 -26.73 -3.12 -18.83
CA SER A 76 -25.50 -2.62 -18.20
C SER A 76 -25.54 -1.10 -18.11
N LEU A 77 -26.00 -0.42 -19.15
CA LEU A 77 -26.16 1.02 -19.16
C LEU A 77 -27.08 1.50 -18.02
N VAL A 78 -28.27 0.92 -17.88
CA VAL A 78 -29.24 1.29 -16.84
C VAL A 78 -28.68 1.01 -15.45
N LEU A 79 -28.13 -0.19 -15.21
CA LEU A 79 -27.61 -0.55 -13.89
C LEU A 79 -26.42 0.33 -13.47
N MET A 80 -25.50 0.61 -14.39
CA MET A 80 -24.35 1.47 -14.11
C MET A 80 -24.75 2.94 -13.96
N ALA A 81 -25.71 3.42 -14.76
CA ALA A 81 -26.25 4.77 -14.65
C ALA A 81 -27.04 5.00 -13.34
N LEU A 82 -27.64 3.96 -12.76
CA LEU A 82 -28.27 4.01 -11.43
C LEU A 82 -27.22 3.90 -10.31
N LEU A 83 -26.20 3.08 -10.48
CA LEU A 83 -25.13 2.92 -9.50
C LEU A 83 -24.29 4.19 -9.34
N LEU A 84 -24.00 4.91 -10.44
CA LEU A 84 -23.13 6.08 -10.43
C LEU A 84 -23.60 7.21 -9.49
N PRO A 85 -24.87 7.68 -9.50
CA PRO A 85 -25.35 8.69 -8.55
C PRO A 85 -25.39 8.15 -7.11
N ALA A 86 -25.67 6.86 -6.89
CA ALA A 86 -25.61 6.26 -5.56
C ALA A 86 -24.19 6.27 -4.98
N LEU A 87 -23.19 5.92 -5.81
CA LEU A 87 -21.78 6.03 -5.45
C LEU A 87 -21.34 7.49 -5.25
N GLY A 88 -21.85 8.43 -6.05
CA GLY A 88 -21.60 9.86 -5.85
C GLY A 88 -22.13 10.37 -4.51
N ALA A 89 -23.36 10.00 -4.14
CA ALA A 89 -23.96 10.34 -2.86
C ALA A 89 -23.19 9.71 -1.69
N PHE A 90 -22.78 8.45 -1.82
CA PHE A 90 -21.93 7.75 -0.86
C PHE A 90 -20.56 8.43 -0.69
N LEU A 91 -19.87 8.73 -1.80
CA LEU A 91 -18.54 9.35 -1.80
C LEU A 91 -18.53 10.71 -1.12
N ARG A 92 -19.61 11.49 -1.23
CA ARG A 92 -19.74 12.76 -0.49
C ARG A 92 -19.60 12.58 1.03
N LYS A 93 -19.97 11.41 1.56
CA LYS A 93 -19.87 11.06 2.98
C LYS A 93 -18.70 10.14 3.30
N ASN A 94 -18.13 9.44 2.33
CA ASN A 94 -17.00 8.54 2.50
C ASN A 94 -15.65 9.16 2.14
N TRP A 95 -15.61 10.32 1.47
CA TRP A 95 -14.36 11.03 1.19
C TRP A 95 -13.67 11.47 2.48
N ASN A 96 -12.35 11.28 2.55
CA ASN A 96 -11.60 11.48 3.79
C ASN A 96 -11.78 12.89 4.40
N PRO A 97 -12.16 13.01 5.68
CA PRO A 97 -12.42 11.93 6.65
C PRO A 97 -13.81 11.28 6.47
N ALA A 98 -13.86 9.94 6.40
CA ALA A 98 -15.10 9.23 6.16
C ALA A 98 -16.09 9.31 7.36
N ALA A 99 -17.35 9.63 7.05
CA ALA A 99 -18.48 9.57 7.99
C ALA A 99 -19.26 8.25 7.92
N ILE A 100 -19.20 7.56 6.78
CA ILE A 100 -19.80 6.25 6.55
C ILE A 100 -18.81 5.34 5.85
N PHE A 101 -18.86 4.04 6.14
CA PHE A 101 -18.06 3.00 5.47
C PHE A 101 -18.89 2.26 4.44
N LEU A 102 -18.24 1.79 3.37
CA LEU A 102 -18.89 0.97 2.34
C LEU A 102 -19.17 -0.43 2.90
N GLY A 103 -18.14 -1.04 3.48
CA GLY A 103 -18.20 -2.33 4.14
C GLY A 103 -18.51 -3.47 3.18
N ASP A 104 -18.65 -4.66 3.73
CA ASP A 104 -18.98 -5.88 2.99
C ASP A 104 -20.33 -5.77 2.26
N ASN A 105 -21.28 -5.04 2.85
CA ASN A 105 -22.61 -4.81 2.29
C ASN A 105 -22.60 -3.99 0.98
N GLY A 106 -21.61 -3.11 0.79
CA GLY A 106 -21.46 -2.36 -0.46
C GLY A 106 -20.42 -2.98 -1.39
N SER A 107 -19.24 -3.32 -0.87
CA SER A 107 -18.09 -3.75 -1.67
C SER A 107 -18.32 -5.08 -2.40
N LEU A 108 -18.97 -6.06 -1.73
CA LEU A 108 -19.22 -7.38 -2.31
C LEU A 108 -20.24 -7.34 -3.46
N PRO A 109 -21.45 -6.75 -3.32
CA PRO A 109 -22.40 -6.69 -4.43
C PRO A 109 -21.90 -5.83 -5.59
N ILE A 110 -21.15 -4.75 -5.33
CA ILE A 110 -20.56 -3.94 -6.40
C ILE A 110 -19.56 -4.75 -7.23
N GLY A 111 -18.62 -5.45 -6.57
CA GLY A 111 -17.64 -6.28 -7.28
C GLY A 111 -18.29 -7.44 -8.02
N PHE A 112 -19.32 -8.06 -7.44
CA PHE A 112 -20.11 -9.09 -8.12
C PHE A 112 -20.83 -8.52 -9.35
N LEU A 113 -21.46 -7.35 -9.24
CA LEU A 113 -22.17 -6.69 -10.33
C LEU A 113 -21.22 -6.38 -11.50
N PHE A 114 -20.01 -5.87 -11.24
CA PHE A 114 -19.00 -5.67 -12.30
C PHE A 114 -18.60 -6.98 -12.98
N GLY A 115 -18.46 -8.05 -12.21
CA GLY A 115 -18.20 -9.38 -12.77
C GLY A 115 -19.32 -9.87 -13.66
N VAL A 116 -20.58 -9.75 -13.24
CA VAL A 116 -21.73 -10.14 -14.05
C VAL A 116 -21.79 -9.29 -15.32
N MET A 117 -21.68 -7.95 -15.22
CA MET A 117 -21.72 -7.07 -16.40
C MET A 117 -20.61 -7.38 -17.40
N SER A 118 -19.42 -7.81 -16.94
CA SER A 118 -18.33 -8.20 -17.84
C SER A 118 -18.62 -9.49 -18.64
N LEU A 119 -19.48 -10.37 -18.11
CA LEU A 119 -19.86 -11.63 -18.76
C LEU A 119 -21.14 -11.48 -19.61
N MET A 120 -21.99 -10.50 -19.34
CA MET A 120 -23.28 -10.31 -20.01
C MET A 120 -23.19 -9.70 -21.42
N CYS A 121 -22.00 -9.56 -22.01
CA CYS A 121 -21.85 -9.04 -23.37
C CYS A 121 -22.24 -10.09 -24.43
N PRO A 122 -23.05 -9.74 -25.46
CA PRO A 122 -23.47 -10.70 -26.48
C PRO A 122 -22.29 -11.40 -27.17
N PRO A 123 -22.38 -12.71 -27.42
CA PRO A 123 -21.29 -13.46 -28.07
C PRO A 123 -20.97 -12.98 -29.50
N GLN A 124 -21.93 -12.35 -30.20
CA GLN A 124 -21.70 -11.74 -31.51
C GLN A 124 -20.77 -10.50 -31.45
N GLN A 125 -20.60 -9.88 -30.28
CA GLN A 125 -19.87 -8.62 -30.06
C GLN A 125 -18.50 -8.86 -29.39
N ARG A 126 -17.66 -9.76 -29.93
CA ARG A 126 -16.29 -9.99 -29.44
C ARG A 126 -16.24 -10.09 -27.89
N SER A 127 -17.14 -10.87 -27.28
CA SER A 127 -17.42 -10.89 -25.83
C SER A 127 -16.19 -11.03 -24.92
N TRP A 128 -15.15 -11.69 -25.38
CA TRP A 128 -13.88 -11.81 -24.68
C TRP A 128 -13.11 -10.49 -24.56
N VAL A 129 -13.23 -9.56 -25.52
CA VAL A 129 -12.63 -8.21 -25.44
C VAL A 129 -13.24 -7.47 -24.25
N HIS A 130 -14.51 -7.70 -23.93
CA HIS A 130 -15.18 -7.08 -22.78
C HIS A 130 -14.78 -7.71 -21.45
N ALA A 131 -14.64 -9.03 -21.40
CA ALA A 131 -14.06 -9.72 -20.24
C ALA A 131 -12.60 -9.29 -19.99
N ILE A 132 -11.81 -9.03 -21.03
CA ILE A 132 -10.44 -8.49 -20.88
C ILE A 132 -10.47 -7.02 -20.47
N ASN A 133 -11.42 -6.22 -20.97
CA ASN A 133 -11.53 -4.81 -20.58
C ASN A 133 -11.78 -4.62 -19.09
N ILE A 134 -12.62 -5.45 -18.46
CA ILE A 134 -12.84 -5.33 -17.01
C ILE A 134 -11.55 -5.63 -16.22
N VAL A 135 -10.62 -6.44 -16.78
CA VAL A 135 -9.28 -6.63 -16.18
C VAL A 135 -8.53 -5.31 -16.12
N LEU A 136 -8.54 -4.49 -17.18
CA LEU A 136 -7.91 -3.17 -17.13
C LEU A 136 -8.67 -2.23 -16.21
N MET A 137 -10.00 -2.20 -16.29
CA MET A 137 -10.81 -1.28 -15.49
C MET A 137 -10.65 -1.51 -14.00
N MET A 138 -10.54 -2.78 -13.61
CA MET A 138 -10.26 -3.24 -12.26
C MET A 138 -8.78 -3.61 -12.11
N GLY A 139 -7.91 -3.07 -12.95
CA GLY A 139 -6.50 -3.46 -13.00
C GLY A 139 -5.79 -3.23 -11.68
N TYR A 140 -6.05 -2.11 -11.01
CA TYR A 140 -5.51 -1.86 -9.67
C TYR A 140 -6.04 -2.88 -8.63
N PRO A 141 -7.36 -3.04 -8.42
CA PRO A 141 -7.89 -4.06 -7.49
C PRO A 141 -7.40 -5.49 -7.76
N ILE A 142 -7.42 -5.91 -9.02
CA ILE A 142 -6.98 -7.26 -9.44
C ILE A 142 -5.47 -7.43 -9.21
N MET A 143 -4.66 -6.43 -9.57
CA MET A 143 -3.22 -6.46 -9.33
C MET A 143 -2.90 -6.51 -7.83
N ASP A 144 -3.57 -5.72 -7.00
CA ASP A 144 -3.33 -5.72 -5.55
C ASP A 144 -3.69 -7.08 -4.92
N MET A 145 -4.82 -7.67 -5.32
CA MET A 145 -5.19 -9.04 -4.95
C MET A 145 -4.17 -10.07 -5.46
N GLY A 146 -3.74 -9.97 -6.71
CA GLY A 146 -2.77 -10.88 -7.32
C GLY A 146 -1.40 -10.80 -6.64
N LEU A 147 -0.91 -9.59 -6.34
CA LEU A 147 0.33 -9.37 -5.59
C LEU A 147 0.24 -9.89 -4.16
N CYS A 148 -0.92 -9.75 -3.51
CA CYS A 148 -1.18 -10.35 -2.20
C CYS A 148 -1.12 -11.88 -2.26
N THR A 149 -1.84 -12.48 -3.21
CA THR A 149 -1.88 -13.93 -3.44
C THR A 149 -0.50 -14.51 -3.77
N TYR A 150 0.25 -13.85 -4.66
CA TYR A 150 1.60 -14.25 -5.05
C TYR A 150 2.59 -14.20 -3.88
N ARG A 151 2.55 -13.14 -3.07
CA ARG A 151 3.40 -13.01 -1.87
C ARG A 151 3.13 -14.12 -0.86
N ARG A 152 1.88 -14.57 -0.73
CA ARG A 152 1.50 -15.68 0.15
C ARG A 152 1.96 -17.02 -0.36
N PHE A 153 1.76 -17.24 -1.65
CA PHE A 153 2.26 -18.44 -2.32
C PHE A 153 3.77 -18.61 -2.10
N LYS A 154 4.56 -17.53 -2.27
CA LYS A 154 5.99 -17.53 -1.99
C LYS A 154 6.36 -17.77 -0.52
N ARG A 155 5.49 -17.40 0.42
CA ARG A 155 5.73 -17.53 1.88
C ARG A 155 5.15 -18.80 2.48
N GLY A 156 4.50 -19.66 1.68
CA GLY A 156 3.82 -20.87 2.16
C GLY A 156 2.65 -20.59 3.10
N THR A 157 2.12 -19.37 3.15
CA THR A 157 1.00 -19.01 4.06
C THR A 157 -0.36 -19.30 3.41
N PRO A 158 -1.40 -19.61 4.20
CA PRO A 158 -2.73 -19.91 3.66
C PRO A 158 -3.27 -18.76 2.79
N LEU A 159 -3.71 -19.10 1.57
CA LEU A 159 -4.16 -18.14 0.56
C LEU A 159 -5.37 -17.30 1.01
N PHE A 160 -6.18 -17.80 1.94
CA PHE A 160 -7.43 -17.17 2.40
C PHE A 160 -7.34 -16.43 3.75
N LYS A 161 -6.16 -16.31 4.37
CA LYS A 161 -6.01 -15.52 5.61
C LYS A 161 -6.20 -14.02 5.31
N ALA A 162 -6.49 -13.14 6.26
CA ALA A 162 -6.51 -11.69 5.99
C ALA A 162 -5.07 -11.13 5.85
N ASP A 163 -4.76 -10.35 4.82
CA ASP A 163 -3.45 -9.69 4.65
C ASP A 163 -3.55 -8.22 5.03
N ARG A 164 -2.50 -7.68 5.63
CA ARG A 164 -2.39 -6.23 5.95
C ARG A 164 -1.35 -5.53 5.08
N SER A 165 -0.89 -6.19 4.02
CA SER A 165 0.16 -5.70 3.12
C SER A 165 -0.35 -5.22 1.76
N HIS A 166 -1.63 -4.82 1.68
CA HIS A 166 -2.20 -4.14 0.52
C HIS A 166 -1.44 -2.85 0.19
N LEU A 167 -1.46 -2.50 -1.08
CA LEU A 167 -0.64 -1.41 -1.60
C LEU A 167 -0.98 -0.06 -0.96
N HIS A 168 -2.26 0.19 -0.67
CA HIS A 168 -2.69 1.41 0.03
C HIS A 168 -2.08 1.50 1.44
N HIS A 169 -2.02 0.40 2.20
CA HIS A 169 -1.32 0.38 3.50
C HIS A 169 0.19 0.59 3.36
N ARG A 170 0.82 0.11 2.29
CA ARG A 170 2.25 0.35 2.05
C ARG A 170 2.52 1.84 1.78
N LEU A 171 1.69 2.49 0.98
CA LEU A 171 1.81 3.94 0.71
C LEU A 171 1.63 4.77 1.98
N LEU A 172 0.67 4.41 2.84
CA LEU A 172 0.49 5.06 4.15
C LEU A 172 1.72 4.88 5.05
N ARG A 173 2.31 3.66 5.11
CA ARG A 173 3.54 3.41 5.88
C ARG A 173 4.74 4.21 5.39
N LEU A 174 4.77 4.56 4.11
CA LEU A 174 5.80 5.43 3.53
C LEU A 174 5.58 6.92 3.82
N GLY A 175 4.58 7.28 4.65
CA GLY A 175 4.32 8.65 5.09
C GLY A 175 3.37 9.44 4.20
N MET A 176 2.69 8.81 3.24
CA MET A 176 1.63 9.47 2.49
C MET A 176 0.37 9.63 3.35
N THR A 177 -0.35 10.74 3.16
CA THR A 177 -1.66 10.92 3.79
C THR A 177 -2.72 10.07 3.10
N VAL A 178 -3.80 9.75 3.80
CA VAL A 178 -4.96 9.01 3.25
C VAL A 178 -5.45 9.62 1.94
N ARG A 179 -5.59 10.95 1.89
CA ARG A 179 -6.00 11.67 0.68
C ARG A 179 -5.01 11.50 -0.47
N GLN A 180 -3.71 11.63 -0.21
CA GLN A 180 -2.67 11.46 -1.24
C GLN A 180 -2.64 10.03 -1.80
N THR A 181 -2.78 9.04 -0.93
CA THR A 181 -2.84 7.63 -1.34
C THR A 181 -4.09 7.36 -2.17
N ALA A 182 -5.25 7.83 -1.73
CA ALA A 182 -6.50 7.64 -2.46
C ALA A 182 -6.45 8.31 -3.85
N THR A 183 -6.06 9.59 -3.93
CA THR A 183 -6.02 10.31 -5.21
C THR A 183 -5.03 9.68 -6.19
N MET A 184 -3.84 9.28 -5.73
CA MET A 184 -2.85 8.62 -6.57
C MET A 184 -3.38 7.30 -7.17
N LEU A 185 -4.02 6.47 -6.36
CA LEU A 185 -4.57 5.18 -6.80
C LEU A 185 -5.80 5.36 -7.70
N LEU A 186 -6.61 6.39 -7.45
CA LEU A 186 -7.70 6.77 -8.34
C LEU A 186 -7.17 7.29 -9.68
N SER A 187 -6.08 8.07 -9.71
CA SER A 187 -5.43 8.51 -10.96
C SER A 187 -4.88 7.33 -11.76
N LEU A 188 -4.25 6.35 -11.10
CA LEU A 188 -3.79 5.12 -11.75
C LEU A 188 -4.95 4.33 -12.35
N THR A 189 -6.02 4.17 -11.57
CA THR A 189 -7.23 3.48 -12.01
C THR A 189 -7.89 4.20 -13.20
N PHE A 190 -7.96 5.53 -13.15
CA PHE A 190 -8.47 6.34 -14.24
C PHE A 190 -7.65 6.19 -15.53
N TYR A 191 -6.32 6.18 -15.44
CA TYR A 191 -5.44 5.94 -16.59
C TYR A 191 -5.70 4.58 -17.25
N LEU A 192 -5.80 3.51 -16.44
CA LEU A 192 -6.08 2.17 -16.95
C LEU A 192 -7.47 2.09 -17.61
N GLN A 193 -8.47 2.75 -17.03
CA GLN A 193 -9.82 2.81 -17.58
C GLN A 193 -9.92 3.62 -18.87
N LEU A 194 -9.25 4.76 -18.95
CA LEU A 194 -9.18 5.54 -20.18
C LEU A 194 -8.59 4.70 -21.31
N THR A 195 -7.52 3.96 -21.01
CA THR A 195 -6.90 3.02 -21.94
C THR A 195 -7.89 1.94 -22.39
N ALA A 196 -8.63 1.33 -21.46
CA ALA A 196 -9.65 0.33 -21.77
C ALA A 196 -10.73 0.86 -22.73
N VAL A 197 -11.26 2.05 -22.46
CA VAL A 197 -12.27 2.69 -23.32
C VAL A 197 -11.73 2.98 -24.73
N ILE A 198 -10.49 3.47 -24.85
CA ILE A 198 -9.85 3.74 -26.15
C ILE A 198 -9.66 2.43 -26.94
N ILE A 199 -9.22 1.36 -26.27
CA ILE A 199 -8.99 0.07 -26.94
C ILE A 199 -10.28 -0.48 -27.55
N ILE A 200 -11.43 -0.31 -26.89
CA ILE A 200 -12.72 -0.76 -27.43
C ILE A 200 -13.00 -0.11 -28.79
N ASP A 201 -12.64 1.16 -28.98
CA ASP A 201 -12.84 1.85 -30.26
C ASP A 201 -11.84 1.42 -31.33
N MET A 202 -10.64 0.97 -30.93
CA MET A 202 -9.57 0.52 -31.83
C MET A 202 -9.78 -0.91 -32.34
N VAL A 203 -10.41 -1.77 -31.53
CA VAL A 203 -10.65 -3.19 -31.85
C VAL A 203 -11.87 -3.33 -32.79
N ARG A 204 -11.78 -2.71 -33.99
CA ARG A 204 -12.77 -2.84 -35.06
C ARG A 204 -12.46 -3.94 -36.07
N THR A 205 -11.18 -4.27 -36.25
CA THR A 205 -10.70 -5.33 -37.17
C THR A 205 -9.97 -6.43 -36.41
N ASP A 206 -9.74 -7.58 -37.05
CA ASP A 206 -8.98 -8.69 -36.45
C ASP A 206 -7.47 -8.39 -36.41
N GLU A 207 -6.95 -7.58 -37.34
CA GLU A 207 -5.56 -7.09 -37.28
C GLU A 207 -5.32 -6.13 -36.10
N ALA A 208 -6.35 -5.35 -35.73
CA ALA A 208 -6.31 -4.48 -34.56
C ALA A 208 -6.29 -5.26 -33.22
N LEU A 209 -6.43 -6.59 -33.27
CA LEU A 209 -6.47 -7.44 -32.11
C LEU A 209 -5.09 -7.69 -31.48
N LEU A 210 -4.10 -7.96 -32.33
CA LEU A 210 -2.72 -8.13 -31.89
C LEU A 210 -2.16 -6.81 -31.37
N THR A 211 -2.43 -5.71 -32.08
CA THR A 211 -1.99 -4.37 -31.68
C THR A 211 -2.66 -3.94 -30.38
N SER A 212 -3.97 -4.15 -30.22
CA SER A 212 -4.66 -3.88 -28.95
C SER A 212 -4.12 -4.73 -27.80
N GLY A 213 -3.86 -6.03 -28.02
CA GLY A 213 -3.23 -6.89 -27.03
C GLY A 213 -1.86 -6.39 -26.57
N LEU A 214 -1.03 -5.88 -27.48
CA LEU A 214 0.25 -5.25 -27.14
C LEU A 214 0.06 -3.96 -26.35
N VAL A 215 -0.92 -3.12 -26.71
CA VAL A 215 -1.27 -1.91 -25.96
C VAL A 215 -1.77 -2.24 -24.55
N TYR A 216 -2.58 -3.31 -24.39
CA TYR A 216 -3.00 -3.85 -23.10
C TYR A 216 -1.78 -4.20 -22.22
N MET A 217 -0.87 -5.01 -22.75
CA MET A 217 0.32 -5.44 -22.03
C MET A 217 1.24 -4.26 -21.69
N ALA A 218 1.39 -3.31 -22.61
CA ALA A 218 2.15 -2.10 -22.39
C ALA A 218 1.52 -1.23 -21.28
N ALA A 219 0.20 -1.02 -21.29
CA ALA A 219 -0.48 -0.21 -20.29
C ALA A 219 -0.38 -0.81 -18.88
N ILE A 220 -0.56 -2.13 -18.75
CA ILE A 220 -0.35 -2.86 -17.49
C ILE A 220 1.13 -2.78 -17.07
N GLY A 221 2.05 -3.05 -18.00
CA GLY A 221 3.49 -3.03 -17.75
C GLY A 221 4.00 -1.66 -17.29
N ILE A 222 3.60 -0.58 -17.98
CA ILE A 222 3.91 0.80 -17.62
C ILE A 222 3.33 1.12 -16.24
N SER A 223 2.06 0.78 -15.99
CA SER A 223 1.41 1.00 -14.70
C SER A 223 2.13 0.31 -13.55
N MET A 224 2.53 -0.96 -13.74
CA MET A 224 3.30 -1.72 -12.77
C MET A 224 4.70 -1.12 -12.54
N PHE A 225 5.38 -0.73 -13.62
CA PHE A 225 6.70 -0.12 -13.55
C PHE A 225 6.66 1.24 -12.85
N SER A 226 5.71 2.11 -13.21
CA SER A 226 5.50 3.41 -12.58
C SER A 226 5.19 3.29 -11.09
N LEU A 227 4.37 2.31 -10.71
CA LEU A 227 4.04 2.05 -9.31
C LEU A 227 5.26 1.56 -8.52
N PHE A 228 6.02 0.63 -9.08
CA PHE A 228 7.26 0.14 -8.48
C PHE A 228 8.31 1.24 -8.34
N TYR A 229 8.51 2.03 -9.40
CA TYR A 229 9.43 3.17 -9.39
C TYR A 229 9.02 4.20 -8.36
N LEU A 230 7.73 4.53 -8.26
CA LEU A 230 7.24 5.47 -7.25
C LEU A 230 7.48 4.97 -5.83
N LEU A 231 7.16 3.69 -5.55
CA LEU A 231 7.42 3.10 -4.24
C LEU A 231 8.91 3.24 -3.86
N ARG A 232 9.82 2.92 -4.79
CA ARG A 232 11.27 3.10 -4.58
C ARG A 232 11.68 4.56 -4.46
N ALA A 233 11.08 5.47 -5.23
CA ALA A 233 11.40 6.89 -5.18
C ALA A 233 10.97 7.53 -3.86
N ILE A 234 9.80 7.14 -3.33
CA ILE A 234 9.32 7.58 -2.02
C ILE A 234 10.24 7.03 -0.93
N GLU A 235 10.58 5.75 -0.98
CA GLU A 235 11.52 5.11 -0.05
C GLU A 235 12.90 5.78 -0.07
N LYS A 236 13.42 6.11 -1.26
CA LYS A 236 14.68 6.85 -1.44
C LYS A 236 14.60 8.29 -0.92
N LYS A 237 13.46 8.98 -1.08
CA LYS A 237 13.27 10.34 -0.56
C LYS A 237 13.13 10.35 0.96
N LEU A 238 12.45 9.36 1.54
CA LEU A 238 12.35 9.21 2.99
C LEU A 238 13.75 8.96 3.58
N THR A 239 14.46 7.95 3.08
CA THR A 239 15.84 7.65 3.49
C THR A 239 16.77 8.85 3.33
N ALA A 240 16.69 9.58 2.21
CA ALA A 240 17.51 10.78 2.00
C ALA A 240 17.16 11.94 2.93
N ARG A 241 15.87 12.21 3.21
CA ARG A 241 15.46 13.23 4.19
C ARG A 241 15.90 12.90 5.62
N LEU A 242 15.97 11.60 5.93
CA LEU A 242 16.34 11.09 7.25
C LEU A 242 17.86 10.92 7.38
N ALA A 243 18.60 10.95 6.27
CA ALA A 243 20.06 10.94 6.19
C ALA A 243 20.67 12.32 5.91
N ALA A 244 19.88 13.32 5.50
CA ALA A 244 20.37 14.67 5.25
C ALA A 244 20.86 15.31 6.56
N PRO A 245 22.13 15.78 6.61
CA PRO A 245 22.59 16.62 7.70
C PRO A 245 21.71 17.87 7.76
N ASP A 246 21.33 18.26 8.98
CA ASP A 246 20.41 19.36 9.18
C ASP A 246 21.12 20.70 8.89
N GLU A 247 20.89 21.26 7.69
CA GLU A 247 21.55 22.48 7.16
C GLU A 247 21.46 23.72 8.05
N ARG A 248 20.66 23.71 9.14
CA ARG A 248 20.67 24.81 10.13
C ARG A 248 21.83 24.71 11.14
N PHE A 249 22.64 23.66 11.11
CA PHE A 249 23.77 23.48 12.04
C PHE A 249 25.11 23.99 11.52
N GLU A 250 25.26 24.29 10.22
CA GLU A 250 26.54 24.71 9.63
C GLU A 250 27.02 26.12 10.04
N ASN A 251 26.22 26.87 10.80
CA ASN A 251 26.51 28.28 11.13
C ASN A 251 26.77 28.56 12.63
N ARG A 252 27.41 27.64 13.36
CA ARG A 252 27.91 27.95 14.73
C ARG A 252 29.25 27.27 14.95
N GLY A 253 30.33 28.06 14.90
CA GLY A 253 31.70 27.55 14.90
C GLY A 253 32.24 26.99 16.22
N GLY A 254 33.39 26.31 16.06
CA GLY A 254 34.36 25.95 17.08
C GLY A 254 33.98 24.71 17.90
N PRO A 255 34.92 23.77 18.16
CA PRO A 255 34.61 22.53 18.87
C PRO A 255 34.11 22.82 20.28
N ARG A 256 32.89 22.40 20.59
CA ARG A 256 32.28 22.48 21.92
C ARG A 256 32.07 21.08 22.48
N PHE A 257 32.68 20.80 23.62
CA PHE A 257 32.37 19.62 24.42
C PHE A 257 30.93 19.74 24.93
N ARG A 258 30.12 18.69 24.75
CA ARG A 258 28.76 18.61 25.31
C ARG A 258 28.57 17.26 25.99
N THR A 259 28.02 17.28 27.20
CA THR A 259 27.48 16.09 27.86
C THR A 259 26.23 15.64 27.08
N CYS A 260 26.17 14.35 26.76
CA CYS A 260 25.05 13.77 26.03
C CYS A 260 24.43 12.63 26.83
N THR A 261 23.10 12.54 26.81
CA THR A 261 22.41 11.33 27.28
C THR A 261 22.34 10.35 26.11
N VAL A 262 22.92 9.18 26.25
CA VAL A 262 22.84 8.08 25.28
C VAL A 262 21.82 7.06 25.76
N ILE A 263 20.84 6.79 24.93
CA ILE A 263 19.86 5.73 25.14
C ILE A 263 20.23 4.57 24.23
N ARG A 264 20.42 3.40 24.81
CA ARG A 264 20.73 2.16 24.09
C ARG A 264 19.54 1.22 24.20
N ILE A 265 19.03 0.79 23.06
CA ILE A 265 17.97 -0.22 22.97
C ILE A 265 18.58 -1.44 22.31
N GLU A 266 18.75 -2.51 23.08
CA GLU A 266 19.32 -3.75 22.56
C GLU A 266 18.26 -4.46 21.72
N LEU A 267 18.59 -4.77 20.47
CA LEU A 267 17.69 -5.45 19.55
C LEU A 267 18.03 -6.94 19.43
N GLU A 268 19.05 -7.45 20.13
CA GLU A 268 19.46 -8.85 20.16
C GLU A 268 18.28 -9.84 20.37
N PRO A 269 17.30 -9.58 21.26
CA PRO A 269 16.13 -10.46 21.40
C PRO A 269 15.28 -10.61 20.12
N LEU A 270 15.33 -9.64 19.21
CA LEU A 270 14.66 -9.71 17.90
C LEU A 270 15.42 -10.60 16.91
N PHE A 271 16.74 -10.72 17.06
CA PHE A 271 17.57 -11.58 16.23
C PHE A 271 17.45 -13.06 16.64
N GLU A 272 17.36 -13.34 17.94
CA GLU A 272 17.27 -14.71 18.48
C GLU A 272 15.93 -15.39 18.21
N THR A 273 14.85 -14.65 18.05
CA THR A 273 13.48 -15.18 17.88
C THR A 273 13.19 -15.75 16.49
N GLY A 274 14.14 -15.75 15.55
CA GLY A 274 13.94 -16.28 14.19
C GLY A 274 12.97 -15.45 13.33
N LEU A 275 12.47 -14.32 13.84
CA LEU A 275 11.58 -13.39 13.12
C LEU A 275 12.25 -12.73 11.90
N LEU A 276 13.57 -12.93 11.77
CA LEU A 276 14.52 -12.18 10.95
C LEU A 276 15.49 -13.11 10.18
N GLU A 277 15.00 -14.23 9.62
CA GLU A 277 15.83 -15.16 8.81
C GLU A 277 16.41 -14.51 7.53
N GLU A 278 15.75 -13.50 6.98
CA GLU A 278 16.23 -12.73 5.82
C GLU A 278 16.96 -11.44 6.28
N LYS A 279 18.27 -11.35 6.06
CA LYS A 279 19.11 -10.15 6.36
C LYS A 279 18.50 -8.83 5.84
N GLU A 280 17.77 -8.85 4.74
CA GLU A 280 17.09 -7.66 4.18
C GLU A 280 15.95 -7.16 5.08
N ARG A 281 15.17 -8.05 5.72
CA ARG A 281 14.07 -7.65 6.61
C ARG A 281 14.55 -7.05 7.91
N VAL A 282 15.70 -7.50 8.43
CA VAL A 282 16.34 -6.91 9.60
C VAL A 282 16.59 -5.44 9.35
N HIS A 283 17.25 -5.16 8.23
CA HIS A 283 17.62 -3.81 7.87
C HIS A 283 16.36 -2.93 7.72
N ASP A 284 15.31 -3.43 7.07
CA ASP A 284 14.07 -2.67 6.87
C ASP A 284 13.31 -2.41 8.17
N ILE A 285 13.22 -3.40 9.06
CA ILE A 285 12.54 -3.28 10.37
C ILE A 285 13.30 -2.29 11.25
N VAL A 286 14.63 -2.44 11.33
CA VAL A 286 15.48 -1.57 12.13
C VAL A 286 15.51 -0.15 11.55
N HIS A 287 15.51 -0.02 10.23
CA HIS A 287 15.41 1.26 9.56
C HIS A 287 14.06 1.92 9.87
N CYS A 288 12.94 1.20 9.75
CA CYS A 288 11.62 1.71 10.12
C CYS A 288 11.53 2.12 11.59
N LEU A 289 12.15 1.35 12.49
CA LEU A 289 12.23 1.67 13.91
C LEU A 289 12.98 2.98 14.11
N LYS A 290 14.12 3.15 13.43
CA LYS A 290 14.89 4.41 13.40
C LYS A 290 14.03 5.58 12.92
N LEU A 291 13.27 5.43 11.83
CA LEU A 291 12.40 6.51 11.30
C LEU A 291 11.28 6.88 12.28
N MET A 292 10.70 5.90 12.97
CA MET A 292 9.64 6.12 13.94
C MET A 292 10.16 6.85 15.19
N MET A 293 11.38 6.53 15.63
CA MET A 293 12.01 7.21 16.76
C MET A 293 12.39 8.66 16.42
N GLN A 294 12.85 8.91 15.19
CA GLN A 294 13.17 10.26 14.68
C GLN A 294 11.98 11.22 14.56
N THR A 295 10.73 10.76 14.67
CA THR A 295 9.55 11.63 14.50
C THR A 295 8.96 12.14 15.81
N PHE A 296 9.37 11.61 16.97
CA PHE A 296 8.70 11.90 18.24
C PHE A 296 9.61 12.30 19.40
N THR A 297 10.83 11.75 19.47
CA THR A 297 11.76 12.05 20.58
C THR A 297 12.89 12.99 20.19
N THR A 298 13.19 13.13 18.89
CA THR A 298 14.37 13.87 18.46
C THR A 298 14.10 15.35 18.26
N ARG A 299 14.85 16.18 18.98
CA ARG A 299 15.03 17.61 18.72
C ARG A 299 16.07 17.82 17.63
N LYS A 300 16.13 19.06 17.16
CA LYS A 300 17.19 19.56 16.31
C LYS A 300 18.53 19.36 17.04
N GLY A 301 19.34 18.37 16.65
CA GLY A 301 20.65 18.03 17.25
C GLY A 301 20.82 16.58 17.71
N ASP A 302 19.74 15.80 17.81
CA ASP A 302 19.80 14.43 18.34
C ASP A 302 20.28 13.42 17.28
N LEU A 303 21.21 12.53 17.65
CA LEU A 303 21.82 11.55 16.73
C LEU A 303 21.26 10.15 16.99
N ILE A 304 20.65 9.52 15.97
CA ILE A 304 20.20 8.12 16.05
C ILE A 304 21.01 7.25 15.07
N TYR A 305 21.67 6.22 15.58
CA TYR A 305 22.43 5.27 14.77
C TYR A 305 22.30 3.83 15.29
N LEU A 306 22.62 2.87 14.41
CA LEU A 306 22.62 1.45 14.73
C LEU A 306 24.06 0.96 14.74
N ALA A 307 24.50 0.33 15.82
CA ALA A 307 25.80 -0.33 15.92
C ALA A 307 25.64 -1.63 16.68
N ASN A 308 26.26 -2.72 16.21
CA ASN A 308 26.26 -4.03 16.89
C ASN A 308 24.88 -4.44 17.43
N GLN A 309 23.85 -4.43 16.57
CA GLN A 309 22.47 -4.80 16.94
C GLN A 309 21.84 -3.96 18.07
N THR A 310 22.42 -2.80 18.37
CA THR A 310 21.93 -1.86 19.38
C THR A 310 21.57 -0.55 18.71
N LEU A 311 20.35 -0.07 18.98
CA LEU A 311 19.92 1.24 18.52
C LEU A 311 20.37 2.28 19.55
N HIS A 312 21.23 3.20 19.12
CA HIS A 312 21.74 4.31 19.92
C HIS A 312 20.98 5.58 19.59
N ILE A 313 20.48 6.27 20.62
CA ILE A 313 19.85 7.59 20.53
C ILE A 313 20.66 8.52 21.42
N VAL A 314 21.37 9.48 20.84
CA VAL A 314 22.21 10.46 21.53
C VAL A 314 21.45 11.78 21.58
N LEU A 315 21.23 12.27 22.79
CA LEU A 315 20.49 13.50 23.09
C LEU A 315 21.48 14.53 23.67
N PRO A 316 21.95 15.53 22.90
CA PRO A 316 22.87 16.57 23.37
C PRO A 316 22.15 17.64 24.20
N ASP A 317 22.83 18.24 25.18
CA ASP A 317 22.29 19.29 26.09
C ASP A 317 21.09 18.87 26.95
N HIS A 318 20.74 17.59 26.94
CA HIS A 318 19.75 17.04 27.85
C HIS A 318 20.44 16.58 29.13
N ASN A 319 20.58 17.48 30.11
CA ASN A 319 20.88 17.13 31.51
C ASN A 319 19.65 16.43 32.11
N HIS A 320 19.44 15.17 31.74
CA HIS A 320 18.46 14.30 32.36
C HIS A 320 19.08 13.68 33.62
N GLU A 321 19.41 14.49 34.62
CA GLU A 321 19.82 13.99 35.94
C GLU A 321 18.61 13.64 36.81
N ASP A 322 17.44 14.22 36.54
CA ASP A 322 16.20 13.94 37.28
C ASP A 322 15.55 12.62 36.80
N ASP A 323 15.37 11.67 37.74
CA ASP A 323 14.76 10.36 37.50
C ASP A 323 13.33 10.45 36.96
N SER A 324 12.60 11.53 37.28
CA SER A 324 11.26 11.78 36.74
C SER A 324 11.26 11.90 35.20
N THR A 325 12.28 12.55 34.64
CA THR A 325 12.36 12.84 33.22
C THR A 325 12.84 11.61 32.44
N LYS A 326 13.75 10.81 33.02
CA LYS A 326 14.14 9.51 32.47
C LYS A 326 12.95 8.58 32.38
N HIS A 327 12.10 8.56 33.41
CA HIS A 327 10.91 7.71 33.44
C HIS A 327 9.91 8.08 32.34
N HIS A 328 9.60 9.38 32.18
CA HIS A 328 8.73 9.87 31.10
C HIS A 328 9.28 9.54 29.69
N LEU A 329 10.59 9.66 29.50
CA LEU A 329 11.22 9.35 28.22
C LEU A 329 11.19 7.84 27.93
N GLN A 330 11.44 7.02 28.95
CA GLN A 330 11.34 5.57 28.85
C GLN A 330 9.91 5.11 28.50
N ASP A 331 8.89 5.74 29.09
CA ASP A 331 7.49 5.47 28.77
C ASP A 331 7.11 5.88 27.35
N ALA A 332 7.61 7.03 26.88
CA ALA A 332 7.40 7.47 25.50
C ALA A 332 8.04 6.49 24.49
N ILE A 333 9.26 6.03 24.76
CA ILE A 333 9.94 5.01 23.96
C ILE A 333 9.13 3.70 23.96
N ARG A 334 8.69 3.23 25.13
CA ARG A 334 7.87 2.01 25.26
C ARG A 334 6.55 2.11 24.51
N GLN A 335 5.85 3.25 24.57
CA GLN A 335 4.63 3.45 23.79
C GLN A 335 4.87 3.36 22.28
N LYS A 336 6.00 3.89 21.78
CA LYS A 336 6.37 3.80 20.37
C LYS A 336 6.76 2.39 19.96
N LEU A 337 7.48 1.68 20.81
CA LEU A 337 7.76 0.26 20.59
C LEU A 337 6.47 -0.58 20.55
N LYS A 338 5.47 -0.29 21.40
CA LYS A 338 4.12 -0.91 21.31
C LYS A 338 3.39 -0.53 20.02
N LEU A 339 3.46 0.72 19.60
CA LEU A 339 2.85 1.17 18.35
C LEU A 339 3.50 0.47 17.16
N PHE A 340 4.83 0.38 17.12
CA PHE A 340 5.57 -0.37 16.12
C PHE A 340 5.18 -1.83 16.12
N GLN A 341 5.11 -2.46 17.30
CA GLN A 341 4.66 -3.84 17.46
C GLN A 341 3.26 -4.04 16.86
N SER A 342 2.32 -3.15 17.14
CA SER A 342 0.95 -3.20 16.63
C SER A 342 0.89 -2.99 15.11
N VAL A 343 1.66 -2.03 14.58
CA VAL A 343 1.68 -1.71 13.14
C VAL A 343 2.28 -2.86 12.32
N TYR A 344 3.32 -3.52 12.86
CA TYR A 344 4.01 -4.63 12.20
C TYR A 344 3.51 -6.01 12.64
N ASN A 345 2.51 -6.06 13.53
CA ASN A 345 1.93 -7.27 14.11
C ASN A 345 2.99 -8.29 14.56
N LEU A 346 4.00 -7.79 15.26
CA LEU A 346 5.09 -8.61 15.78
C LEU A 346 4.56 -9.45 16.93
N GLN A 347 4.83 -10.76 16.88
CA GLN A 347 4.45 -11.69 17.95
C GLN A 347 5.20 -11.41 19.26
N TYR A 348 6.37 -10.78 19.17
CA TYR A 348 7.20 -10.39 20.32
C TYR A 348 6.82 -9.02 20.88
N SER A 349 6.79 -8.89 22.20
CA SER A 349 6.54 -7.60 22.84
C SER A 349 7.76 -6.69 22.76
N LEU A 350 7.73 -5.69 21.89
CA LEU A 350 8.84 -4.74 21.81
C LEU A 350 8.94 -3.82 23.03
N ALA A 351 7.89 -3.73 23.85
CA ALA A 351 7.92 -2.96 25.10
C ALA A 351 8.80 -3.58 26.18
N SER A 352 9.16 -4.87 26.05
CA SER A 352 10.03 -5.57 27.00
C SER A 352 11.50 -5.53 26.60
N LEU A 353 11.87 -4.81 25.53
CA LEU A 353 13.27 -4.63 25.17
C LEU A 353 14.00 -3.86 26.29
N PRO A 354 15.24 -4.25 26.63
CA PRO A 354 16.04 -3.53 27.60
C PRO A 354 16.42 -2.16 27.04
N VAL A 355 16.15 -1.12 27.82
CA VAL A 355 16.47 0.28 27.50
C VAL A 355 17.43 0.79 28.55
N HIS A 356 18.65 1.08 28.16
CA HIS A 356 19.71 1.59 29.04
C HIS A 356 19.94 3.07 28.79
N PHE A 357 20.08 3.85 29.87
CA PHE A 357 20.43 5.26 29.83
C PHE A 357 21.84 5.43 30.37
N THR A 358 22.76 5.93 29.55
CA THR A 358 24.12 6.29 29.97
C THR A 358 24.37 7.76 29.69
N THR A 359 25.02 8.46 30.62
CA THR A 359 25.52 9.82 30.39
C THR A 359 26.96 9.70 29.95
N GLU A 360 27.28 10.21 28.77
CA GLU A 360 28.61 10.11 28.18
C GLU A 360 29.06 11.50 27.70
N GLU A 361 30.33 11.84 27.93
CA GLU A 361 30.95 13.04 27.37
C GLU A 361 31.42 12.73 25.94
N PHE A 362 30.83 13.43 24.95
CA PHE A 362 31.23 13.29 23.56
C PHE A 362 32.05 14.50 23.10
N LEU A 363 33.16 14.19 22.41
CA LEU A 363 33.96 15.16 21.69
C LEU A 363 33.35 15.32 20.29
N ILE A 364 32.48 16.31 20.11
CA ILE A 364 31.95 16.65 18.79
C ILE A 364 32.99 17.58 18.13
N THR A 365 33.87 17.01 17.31
CA THR A 365 34.56 17.79 16.28
C THR A 365 33.53 18.16 15.23
N ASP A 366 33.50 19.42 14.80
CA ASP A 366 32.61 19.89 13.71
C ASP A 366 32.90 19.20 12.35
N GLU A 367 33.95 18.38 12.27
CA GLU A 367 34.05 17.33 11.26
C GLU A 367 33.25 16.10 11.71
N ALA A 368 32.06 15.93 11.13
CA ALA A 368 31.36 14.65 11.16
C ALA A 368 32.34 13.54 10.74
N PRO A 369 32.40 12.39 11.44
CA PRO A 369 33.35 11.34 11.09
C PRO A 369 33.00 10.81 9.70
N LYS A 370 33.69 11.32 8.68
CA LYS A 370 33.89 10.59 7.43
C LYS A 370 34.78 9.40 7.76
N ARG A 371 34.28 8.36 8.41
CA ARG A 371 34.82 6.98 8.37
C ARG A 371 34.03 6.03 9.27
N ARG A 372 34.20 4.75 8.96
CA ARG A 372 33.40 3.57 9.30
C ARG A 372 33.05 3.45 10.79
N ALA A 373 31.98 2.70 11.05
CA ALA A 373 31.47 2.34 12.39
C ALA A 373 32.46 1.58 13.31
N SER A 374 33.76 1.51 12.96
CA SER A 374 34.82 0.88 13.74
C SER A 374 35.61 1.86 14.63
N ASP A 375 35.45 3.17 14.46
CA ASP A 375 36.42 4.14 15.02
C ASP A 375 35.87 5.01 16.18
N VAL A 376 34.70 4.66 16.74
CA VAL A 376 34.21 5.28 17.98
C VAL A 376 34.93 4.62 19.17
N VAL A 377 36.08 5.17 19.54
CA VAL A 377 36.85 4.70 20.71
C VAL A 377 36.34 5.42 21.96
N PRO A 378 35.78 4.72 22.96
CA PRO A 378 35.49 5.33 24.25
C PRO A 378 36.81 5.72 24.93
N ILE A 379 36.88 6.92 25.51
CA ILE A 379 38.05 7.33 26.30
C ILE A 379 38.07 6.47 27.57
N PRO A 380 39.09 5.64 27.82
CA PRO A 380 39.14 4.82 29.01
C PRO A 380 39.52 5.69 30.22
N GLY A 381 38.58 5.80 31.15
CA GLY A 381 38.82 6.01 32.58
C GLY A 381 39.43 7.34 33.02
N LYS A 382 38.60 8.22 33.59
CA LYS A 382 39.03 8.98 34.78
C LYS A 382 38.35 8.36 36.00
N LYS A 383 39.13 7.57 36.74
CA LYS A 383 38.84 7.22 38.12
C LYS A 383 38.69 8.51 38.94
N ALA A 384 37.73 8.47 39.85
CA ALA A 384 37.56 9.42 40.93
C ALA A 384 38.88 9.82 41.60
N ALA A 385 39.02 11.11 41.85
CA ALA A 385 39.74 11.68 42.97
C ALA A 385 39.03 12.99 43.34
#